data_AF-A0A7X9P751-F1
#
_entry.id   AF-A0A7X9P751-F1
#
_cell.length_a   1.000
_cell.length_b   1.000
_cell.length_c   1.000
_cell.angle_alpha   90.00
_cell.angle_beta   90.00
_cell.angle_gamma   90.00
#
_symmetry.space_group_name_H-M   'P 1'
#
loop_
_entity.id
_entity.type
_entity.pdbx_description
1 polymer ?
#
loop_
_entity_poly.entity_id
_entity_poly.type
_entity_poly.pdbx_seq_one_letter_code
_entity_poly.pdbx_strand_id
1 'polypeptide(L)'
;GNRGGGSAKPAAGGPSAPRPDGPPPGRTPATGGGSDYQARKAAQRERERLARRHRQAEETVQRLEADLRLVESQMAGLSAADWQKLVDLEQWRSRIQADLERATEEWVESGEALQRLAGSEEGGSSR
;
A
#
# COMPACT_ATOMS: atom_id res chain seq x y z
N GLY A 1 -32.03 -43.65 -16.68
CA GLY A 1 -32.75 -44.22 -17.83
C GLY A 1 -32.56 -43.32 -19.03
N ASN A 2 -31.90 -43.84 -20.05
CA ASN A 2 -31.52 -43.24 -21.32
C ASN A 2 -32.74 -42.97 -22.24
N ARG A 3 -32.72 -41.87 -23.00
CA ARG A 3 -33.36 -41.67 -24.33
C ARG A 3 -32.42 -40.69 -25.06
N GLY A 4 -31.58 -41.08 -26.03
CA GLY A 4 -31.91 -41.73 -27.30
C GLY A 4 -32.80 -40.77 -28.11
N GLY A 5 -32.41 -40.10 -29.19
CA GLY A 5 -31.49 -40.44 -30.29
C GLY A 5 -32.26 -40.09 -31.58
N GLY A 6 -31.65 -39.39 -32.53
CA GLY A 6 -32.34 -38.99 -33.77
C GLY A 6 -31.44 -38.26 -34.77
N SER A 7 -30.83 -39.03 -35.66
CA SER A 7 -29.98 -38.62 -36.78
C SER A 7 -30.77 -38.01 -37.94
N ALA A 8 -30.17 -37.07 -38.70
CA ALA A 8 -30.03 -37.12 -40.17
C ALA A 8 -29.50 -35.80 -40.78
N LYS A 9 -28.37 -35.90 -41.50
CA LYS A 9 -27.86 -35.01 -42.59
C LYS A 9 -28.62 -35.37 -43.91
N PRO A 10 -28.31 -34.87 -45.13
CA PRO A 10 -27.60 -33.68 -45.63
C PRO A 10 -28.31 -32.96 -46.84
N ALA A 11 -27.84 -31.80 -47.29
CA ALA A 11 -27.80 -31.32 -48.70
C ALA A 11 -27.10 -29.95 -48.74
N ALA A 12 -25.88 -29.77 -49.28
CA ALA A 12 -25.42 -29.77 -50.69
C ALA A 12 -25.64 -28.42 -51.43
N GLY A 13 -24.52 -27.84 -51.93
CA GLY A 13 -24.46 -26.85 -53.02
C GLY A 13 -24.42 -25.37 -52.58
N GLY A 14 -23.29 -24.66 -52.60
CA GLY A 14 -22.67 -24.07 -53.80
C GLY A 14 -21.98 -22.72 -53.45
N PRO A 15 -21.20 -22.09 -54.34
CA PRO A 15 -19.85 -21.61 -54.02
C PRO A 15 -19.65 -20.08 -53.93
N SER A 16 -18.50 -19.72 -53.35
CA SER A 16 -17.72 -18.47 -53.54
C SER A 16 -18.22 -17.16 -52.91
N ALA A 17 -17.50 -16.73 -51.86
CA ALA A 17 -17.01 -15.35 -51.75
C ALA A 17 -15.68 -15.34 -50.97
N PRO A 18 -14.64 -14.62 -51.45
CA PRO A 18 -13.33 -14.57 -50.81
C PRO A 18 -13.44 -13.89 -49.44
N ARG A 19 -12.76 -14.45 -48.42
CA ARG A 19 -12.62 -13.83 -47.10
C ARG A 19 -11.88 -12.48 -47.27
N PRO A 20 -12.45 -11.35 -46.84
CA PRO A 20 -11.68 -10.13 -46.76
C PRO A 20 -10.67 -10.28 -45.62
N ASP A 21 -9.41 -10.14 -46.00
CA ASP A 21 -8.37 -9.45 -45.27
C ASP A 21 -8.03 -9.99 -43.88
N GLY A 22 -6.95 -10.78 -43.86
CA GLY A 22 -6.12 -10.92 -42.69
C GLY A 22 -5.73 -9.55 -42.11
N PRO A 23 -5.42 -9.49 -40.81
CA PRO A 23 -5.08 -8.23 -40.16
C PRO A 23 -3.93 -7.53 -40.90
N PRO A 24 -3.98 -6.21 -41.09
CA PRO A 24 -2.97 -5.48 -41.84
C PRO A 24 -1.57 -5.75 -41.24
N PRO A 25 -0.58 -6.18 -42.05
CA PRO A 25 0.78 -6.31 -41.58
C PRO A 25 1.33 -4.89 -41.40
N GLY A 26 1.55 -4.47 -40.16
CA GLY A 26 2.18 -3.16 -39.93
C GLY A 26 1.82 -2.42 -38.64
N ARG A 27 1.05 -3.02 -37.73
CA ARG A 27 1.03 -2.53 -36.34
C ARG A 27 1.76 -3.53 -35.48
N THR A 28 3.08 -3.40 -35.45
CA THR A 28 3.84 -3.89 -34.30
C THR A 28 3.19 -3.29 -33.05
N PRO A 29 2.78 -4.09 -32.05
CA PRO A 29 2.44 -3.52 -30.77
C PRO A 29 3.69 -2.76 -30.33
N ALA A 30 3.55 -1.47 -30.03
CA ALA A 30 4.64 -0.70 -29.45
C ALA A 30 4.99 -1.32 -28.10
N THR A 31 5.91 -2.29 -28.12
CA THR A 31 6.31 -3.13 -26.99
C THR A 31 7.15 -2.36 -25.96
N GLY A 32 7.43 -1.08 -26.18
CA GLY A 32 8.19 -0.23 -25.27
C GLY A 32 7.35 0.45 -24.17
N GLY A 33 6.08 0.78 -24.40
CA GLY A 33 5.28 1.59 -23.47
C GLY A 33 4.75 0.85 -22.24
N GLY A 34 4.70 -0.49 -22.31
CA GLY A 34 4.21 -1.31 -21.19
C GLY A 34 5.17 -1.32 -20.00
N SER A 35 6.48 -1.32 -20.25
CA SER A 35 7.51 -1.35 -19.20
C SER A 35 7.51 -0.05 -18.38
N ASP A 36 7.50 1.10 -19.05
CA ASP A 36 7.50 2.41 -18.39
C ASP A 36 6.20 2.69 -17.64
N TYR A 37 5.06 2.27 -18.21
CA TYR A 37 3.77 2.37 -17.54
C TYR A 37 3.73 1.52 -16.27
N GLN A 38 4.23 0.28 -16.33
CA GLN A 38 4.29 -0.60 -15.15
C GLN A 38 5.25 -0.06 -14.09
N ALA A 39 6.40 0.51 -14.50
CA ALA A 39 7.35 1.14 -13.59
C ALA A 39 6.73 2.35 -12.86
N ARG A 40 6.04 3.25 -13.59
CA ARG A 40 5.32 4.39 -13.00
C ARG A 40 4.22 3.94 -12.05
N LYS A 41 3.45 2.91 -12.43
CA LYS A 41 2.39 2.35 -11.58
C LYS A 41 2.94 1.69 -10.32
N ALA A 42 4.10 1.03 -10.41
CA ALA A 42 4.79 0.45 -9.27
C ALA A 42 5.30 1.54 -8.31
N ALA A 43 5.93 2.60 -8.84
CA ALA A 43 6.37 3.75 -8.05
C ALA A 43 5.20 4.45 -7.35
N GLN A 44 4.07 4.64 -8.05
CA GLN A 44 2.85 5.20 -7.45
C GLN A 44 2.34 4.35 -6.28
N ARG A 45 2.25 3.02 -6.46
CA ARG A 45 1.80 2.11 -5.39
C ARG A 45 2.73 2.15 -4.19
N GLU A 46 4.03 2.20 -4.43
CA GLU A 46 5.03 2.28 -3.37
C GLU A 46 4.91 3.61 -2.61
N ARG A 47 4.71 4.72 -3.33
CA ARG A 47 4.42 6.03 -2.72
C ARG A 47 3.17 5.98 -1.85
N GLU A 48 2.08 5.41 -2.35
CA GLU A 48 0.83 5.28 -1.60
C GLU A 48 1.01 4.39 -0.36
N ARG A 49 1.77 3.30 -0.46
CA ARG A 49 2.09 2.40 0.66
C ARG A 49 2.89 3.13 1.74
N LEU A 50 3.95 3.83 1.36
CA LEU A 50 4.79 4.60 2.27
C LEU A 50 4.00 5.76 2.91
N ALA A 51 3.16 6.46 2.14
CA ALA A 51 2.32 7.55 2.65
C ALA A 51 1.27 7.07 3.66
N ARG A 52 0.73 5.86 3.48
CA ARG A 52 -0.15 5.24 4.48
C ARG A 52 0.62 4.88 5.73
N ARG A 53 1.79 4.25 5.60
CA ARG A 53 2.66 3.89 6.72
C ARG A 53 3.08 5.11 7.53
N HIS A 54 3.50 6.19 6.85
CA HIS A 54 3.88 7.45 7.47
C HIS A 54 2.74 8.06 8.28
N ARG A 55 1.53 8.15 7.72
CA ARG A 55 0.35 8.65 8.45
C ARG A 55 -0.03 7.78 9.64
N GLN A 56 0.04 6.45 9.49
CA GLN A 56 -0.26 5.53 10.60
C GLN A 56 0.75 5.65 11.75
N ALA A 57 2.04 5.81 11.41
CA ALA A 57 3.08 6.04 12.40
C ALA A 57 2.88 7.39 13.10
N GLU A 58 2.56 8.45 12.35
CA GLU A 58 2.23 9.77 12.89
C GLU A 58 1.03 9.74 13.84
N GLU A 59 -0.09 9.11 13.43
CA GLU A 59 -1.27 8.91 14.28
C GLU A 59 -0.93 8.14 15.56
N THR A 60 -0.05 7.13 15.45
CA THR A 60 0.40 6.34 16.59
C THR A 60 1.24 7.16 17.54
N VAL A 61 2.18 7.98 17.04
CA VAL A 61 2.96 8.93 17.85
C VAL A 61 2.03 9.88 18.60
N GLN A 62 1.12 10.55 17.90
CA GLN A 62 0.20 11.51 18.52
C GLN A 62 -0.66 10.86 19.63
N ARG A 63 -1.14 9.63 19.40
CA ARG A 63 -1.88 8.87 20.42
C ARG A 63 -1.00 8.57 21.64
N LEU A 64 0.21 8.05 21.43
CA LEU A 64 1.12 7.70 22.51
C LEU A 64 1.57 8.93 23.31
N GLU A 65 1.76 10.09 22.67
CA GLU A 65 2.01 11.36 23.36
C GLU A 65 0.81 11.82 24.21
N ALA A 66 -0.42 11.57 23.74
CA ALA A 66 -1.62 11.86 24.52
C ALA A 66 -1.74 10.92 25.73
N ASP A 67 -1.49 9.63 25.54
CA ASP A 67 -1.49 8.62 26.61
C ASP A 67 -0.40 8.92 27.65
N LEU A 68 0.80 9.33 27.21
CA LEU A 68 1.90 9.72 28.10
C LEU A 68 1.49 10.90 28.99
N ARG A 69 0.92 11.96 28.40
CA ARG A 69 0.43 13.13 29.15
C ARG A 69 -0.67 12.75 30.13
N LEU A 70 -1.56 11.84 29.75
CA LEU A 70 -2.60 11.32 30.64
C LEU A 70 -1.97 10.61 31.85
N VAL A 71 -1.00 9.72 31.63
CA VAL A 71 -0.28 9.02 32.71
C VAL A 71 0.42 10.00 33.64
N GLU A 72 1.16 10.97 33.09
CA GLU A 72 1.87 11.97 33.88
C GLU A 72 0.91 12.82 34.72
N SER A 73 -0.27 13.16 34.17
CA SER A 73 -1.32 13.87 34.92
C SER A 73 -1.91 13.03 36.06
N GLN A 74 -2.09 11.72 35.85
CA GLN A 74 -2.57 10.80 36.88
C GLN A 74 -1.55 10.67 38.01
N MET A 75 -0.27 10.50 37.65
CA MET A 75 0.82 10.42 38.64
C MET A 75 0.93 11.70 39.48
N ALA A 76 0.78 12.88 38.87
CA ALA A 76 0.82 14.15 39.58
C ALA A 76 -0.30 14.32 40.61
N GLY A 77 -1.43 13.64 40.44
CA GLY A 77 -2.56 13.66 41.36
C GLY A 77 -2.48 12.62 42.50
N LEU A 78 -1.49 11.73 42.48
CA LEU A 78 -1.36 10.66 43.48
C LEU A 78 -0.47 11.08 44.65
N SER A 79 -0.76 10.50 45.82
CA SER A 79 0.01 10.70 47.04
C SER A 79 1.03 9.58 47.26
N ALA A 80 1.96 9.77 48.19
CA ALA A 80 2.90 8.71 48.59
C ALA A 80 2.21 7.46 49.19
N ALA A 81 0.97 7.58 49.68
CA ALA A 81 0.19 6.45 50.15
C ALA A 81 -0.28 5.53 48.99
N ASP A 82 -0.35 6.06 47.76
CA ASP A 82 -0.73 5.32 46.54
C ASP A 82 0.48 4.68 45.83
N TRP A 83 1.52 4.31 46.59
CA TRP A 83 2.81 3.87 46.04
C TRP A 83 2.68 2.74 45.00
N GLN A 84 1.79 1.77 45.20
CA GLN A 84 1.59 0.67 44.24
C GLN A 84 1.07 1.20 42.90
N LYS A 85 0.09 2.11 42.92
CA LYS A 85 -0.43 2.73 41.70
C LYS A 85 0.64 3.57 41.00
N LEU A 86 1.47 4.29 41.75
CA LEU A 86 2.61 5.04 41.20
C LEU A 86 3.59 4.11 40.48
N VAL A 87 3.90 2.95 41.07
CA VAL A 87 4.76 1.93 40.45
C VAL A 87 4.13 1.36 39.17
N ASP A 88 2.83 1.08 39.18
CA ASP A 88 2.11 0.56 38.02
C ASP A 88 2.07 1.59 36.87
N LEU A 89 1.83 2.87 37.21
CA LEU A 89 1.84 3.97 36.24
C LEU A 89 3.24 4.22 35.68
N GLU A 90 4.31 4.11 36.47
CA GLU A 90 5.68 4.28 35.98
C GLU A 90 6.08 3.14 35.01
N GLN A 91 5.64 1.91 35.27
CA GLN A 91 5.81 0.81 34.33
C GLN A 91 5.06 1.05 33.02
N TRP A 92 3.83 1.58 33.11
CA TRP A 92 3.06 1.92 31.93
C TRP A 92 3.70 3.08 31.15
N ARG A 93 4.16 4.12 31.84
CA ARG A 93 4.92 5.25 31.27
C ARG A 93 6.15 4.77 30.51
N SER A 94 6.94 3.88 31.11
CA SER A 94 8.13 3.29 30.48
C SER A 94 7.79 2.53 29.20
N ARG A 95 6.67 1.78 29.19
CA ARG A 95 6.19 1.08 27.98
C ARG A 95 5.76 2.06 26.89
N ILE A 96 5.00 3.10 27.25
CA ILE A 96 4.56 4.14 26.29
C ILE A 96 5.78 4.83 25.67
N GLN A 97 6.81 5.14 26.47
CA GLN A 97 8.04 5.75 25.95
C GLN A 97 8.77 4.85 24.95
N ALA A 98 8.92 3.56 25.26
CA ALA A 98 9.52 2.60 24.32
C ALA A 98 8.67 2.40 23.04
N ASP A 99 7.35 2.49 23.14
CA ASP A 99 6.45 2.45 21.98
C ASP A 99 6.57 3.74 21.15
N LEU A 100 6.69 4.89 21.81
CA LEU A 100 6.84 6.21 21.19
C LEU A 100 8.13 6.30 20.39
N GLU A 101 9.25 5.85 20.96
CA GLU A 101 10.54 5.80 20.27
C GLU A 101 10.44 5.00 18.97
N ARG A 102 9.89 3.78 19.04
CA ARG A 102 9.70 2.92 17.85
C ARG A 102 8.77 3.54 16.81
N ALA A 103 7.66 4.14 17.23
CA ALA A 103 6.72 4.79 16.32
C ALA A 103 7.33 6.03 15.67
N THR A 104 8.16 6.78 16.41
CA THR A 104 8.88 7.95 15.91
C THR A 104 9.93 7.54 14.89
N GLU A 105 10.71 6.50 15.16
CA GLU A 105 11.65 5.93 14.19
C GLU A 105 10.93 5.53 12.89
N GLU A 106 9.81 4.81 12.98
CA GLU A 106 9.03 4.43 11.81
C GLU A 106 8.46 5.62 11.04
N TRP A 107 8.02 6.66 11.74
CA TRP A 107 7.54 7.90 11.15
C TRP A 107 8.65 8.62 10.37
N VAL A 108 9.84 8.73 10.96
CA VAL A 108 11.03 9.31 10.33
C VAL A 108 11.45 8.48 9.11
N GLU A 109 11.65 7.18 9.26
CA GLU A 109 12.08 6.28 8.18
C GLU A 109 11.14 6.33 6.97
N SER A 110 9.83 6.30 7.22
CA SER A 110 8.82 6.36 6.17
C SER A 110 8.77 7.73 5.49
N GLY A 111 8.99 8.81 6.25
CA GLY A 111 9.11 10.17 5.73
C GLY A 111 10.34 10.34 4.84
N GLU A 112 11.50 9.86 5.27
CA GLU A 112 12.72 9.86 4.47
C GLU A 112 12.59 9.01 3.20
N ALA A 113 11.93 7.85 3.28
CA ALA A 113 11.66 7.01 2.12
C ALA A 113 10.77 7.72 1.08
N LEU A 114 9.75 8.47 1.55
CA LEU A 114 8.91 9.30 0.67
C LEU A 114 9.71 10.42 0.01
N GLN A 115 10.59 11.10 0.75
CA GLN A 115 11.45 12.16 0.19
C GLN A 115 12.42 11.60 -0.86
N ARG A 116 13.04 10.45 -0.59
CA ARG A 116 13.92 9.76 -1.54
C ARG A 116 13.19 9.38 -2.83
N LEU A 117 11.95 8.89 -2.71
CA LEU A 117 11.13 8.54 -3.87
C LEU A 117 10.76 9.78 -4.69
N ALA A 118 10.39 10.89 -4.03
CA ALA A 118 10.08 12.15 -4.71
C ALA A 118 11.30 12.76 -5.42
N GLY A 119 12.48 12.77 -4.78
CA GLY A 119 13.72 13.27 -5.39
C GLY A 119 14.21 12.42 -6.57
N SER A 120 13.89 11.12 -6.58
CA SER A 120 14.20 10.23 -7.70
C SER A 120 13.32 10.50 -8.93
N GLU A 121 12.10 11.01 -8.75
CA GLU A 121 11.21 11.40 -9.86
C GLU A 121 11.65 12.71 -10.54
N GLU A 122 12.27 13.63 -9.79
CA GLU A 122 12.77 14.91 -10.32
C GLU A 122 14.10 14.77 -11.09
N GLY A 123 14.97 13.83 -10.68
CA GLY A 123 16.26 13.56 -11.34
C GLY A 123 16.18 12.79 -12.67
N GLY A 124 15.04 12.16 -12.98
CA GLY A 124 14.83 11.39 -14.22
C GLY A 124 14.43 12.22 -15.45
N SER A 125 14.29 13.55 -15.30
CA SER A 125 13.91 14.48 -16.37
C SER A 125 15.06 15.42 -16.76
N SER A 126 16.27 14.88 -16.88
CA SER A 126 17.38 15.59 -17.54
C SER A 126 17.90 14.74 -18.71
N ARG A 127 17.73 15.35 -19.88
CA ARG A 127 18.14 15.04 -21.26
C ARG A 127 19.36 14.14 -21.46
#